data_AF-A0A6I9NGG2-F1
#
_entry.id   AF-A0A6I9NGG2-F1
#
_cell.length_a   1.000
_cell.length_b   1.000
_cell.length_c   1.000
_cell.angle_alpha   90.00
_cell.angle_beta   90.00
_cell.angle_gamma   90.00
#
_symmetry.space_group_name_H-M   'P 1'
#
loop_
_entity.id
_entity.type
_entity.pdbx_description
1 polymer ?
#
loop_
_entity_poly.entity_id
_entity_poly.type
_entity_poly.pdbx_seq_one_letter_code
_entity_poly.pdbx_strand_id
1 'polypeptide(L)'
;VCCRYLEVMRKLQKTYRMEPAGSQGVWGLDDFQFLPFIWGSSQFVDHPTLEPRHFLEERVVDEQQHEYMFLECIKFINEMKTGPFAEHSNQLWNISAVPSWSKVNQGLIRMYKAECLEKFPVIQHFKFGSLLSIQPGKP
;
A
#
# COMPACT_ATOMS: atom_id res chain seq x y z
N VAL A 1 8.78 4.18 -13.62
CA VAL A 1 8.33 2.81 -13.99
C VAL A 1 7.20 2.33 -13.08
N CYS A 2 7.39 2.27 -11.75
CA CYS A 2 6.35 1.80 -10.82
C CYS A 2 5.03 2.60 -10.91
N CYS A 3 5.05 3.94 -10.92
CA CYS A 3 3.81 4.73 -11.01
C CYS A 3 2.98 4.36 -12.25
N ARG A 4 3.64 4.23 -13.40
CA ARG A 4 2.99 3.81 -14.65
C ARG A 4 2.43 2.38 -14.59
N TYR A 5 3.11 1.47 -13.88
CA TYR A 5 2.57 0.14 -13.61
C TYR A 5 1.28 0.22 -12.79
N LEU A 6 1.24 1.03 -11.73
CA LEU A 6 0.05 1.19 -10.89
C LEU A 6 -1.13 1.77 -11.67
N GLU A 7 -0.91 2.77 -12.51
CA GLU A 7 -1.95 3.32 -13.40
C GLU A 7 -2.59 2.23 -14.28
N VAL A 8 -1.76 1.36 -14.86
CA VAL A 8 -2.25 0.24 -15.67
C VAL A 8 -3.00 -0.78 -14.80
N MET A 9 -2.46 -1.15 -13.63
CA MET A 9 -3.11 -2.10 -12.73
C MET A 9 -4.49 -1.59 -12.26
N ARG A 10 -4.59 -0.32 -11.89
CA ARG A 10 -5.85 0.33 -11.53
C ARG A 10 -6.85 0.33 -12.67
N LYS A 11 -6.39 0.61 -13.90
CA LYS A 11 -7.24 0.51 -15.09
C LYS A 11 -7.75 -0.92 -15.27
N LEU A 12 -6.91 -1.93 -15.10
CA LEU A 12 -7.34 -3.34 -15.19
C LEU A 12 -8.36 -3.69 -14.11
N GLN A 13 -8.10 -3.31 -12.85
CA GLN A 13 -9.00 -3.54 -11.72
C GLN A 13 -10.39 -2.95 -11.97
N LYS A 14 -10.47 -1.68 -12.40
CA LYS A 14 -11.72 -1.00 -12.74
C LYS A 14 -12.41 -1.61 -13.98
N THR A 15 -11.64 -1.82 -15.05
CA THR A 15 -12.17 -2.27 -16.36
C THR A 15 -12.75 -3.67 -16.29
N TYR A 16 -12.07 -4.58 -15.59
CA TYR A 16 -12.41 -6.00 -15.54
C TYR A 16 -13.06 -6.41 -14.23
N ARG A 17 -13.34 -5.46 -13.32
CA ARG A 17 -13.92 -5.72 -11.99
C ARG A 17 -13.18 -6.83 -11.25
N MET A 18 -11.85 -6.72 -11.24
CA MET A 18 -11.01 -7.75 -10.66
C MET A 18 -11.31 -7.91 -9.17
N GLU A 19 -11.36 -9.14 -8.69
CA GLU A 19 -11.49 -9.42 -7.27
C GLU A 19 -10.09 -9.42 -6.61
N PRO A 20 -10.01 -8.98 -5.34
CA PRO A 20 -8.79 -9.06 -4.55
C PRO A 20 -8.31 -10.51 -4.38
N ALA A 21 -7.05 -10.80 -4.71
CA ALA A 21 -6.47 -12.11 -4.48
C ALA A 21 -6.06 -12.27 -3.01
N GLY A 22 -6.67 -13.22 -2.30
CA GLY A 22 -6.34 -13.50 -0.90
C GLY A 22 -6.86 -12.45 0.09
N SER A 23 -8.03 -11.86 -0.19
CA SER A 23 -8.64 -10.80 0.62
C SER A 23 -8.68 -11.16 2.11
N GLN A 24 -8.11 -10.27 2.92
CA GLN A 24 -8.26 -10.26 4.38
C GLN A 24 -9.42 -9.34 4.82
N GLY A 25 -10.23 -8.81 3.88
CA GLY A 25 -11.23 -7.79 4.16
C GLY A 25 -10.64 -6.58 4.90
N VAL A 26 -11.31 -6.16 5.98
CA VAL A 26 -10.90 -5.03 6.83
C VAL A 26 -9.56 -5.22 7.56
N TRP A 27 -8.98 -6.43 7.51
CA TRP A 27 -7.68 -6.75 8.13
C TRP A 27 -6.50 -6.57 7.18
N GLY A 28 -6.75 -6.41 5.88
CA GLY A 28 -5.72 -6.10 4.89
C GLY A 28 -5.34 -4.62 4.91
N LEU A 29 -4.12 -4.31 4.44
CA LEU A 29 -3.68 -2.93 4.25
C LEU A 29 -4.46 -2.24 3.13
N ASP A 30 -4.56 -2.90 1.98
CA ASP A 30 -5.30 -2.51 0.79
C ASP A 30 -5.69 -3.77 0.02
N ASP A 31 -6.70 -3.67 -0.84
CA ASP A 31 -7.26 -4.81 -1.56
C ASP A 31 -6.28 -5.39 -2.60
N PHE A 32 -5.38 -4.59 -3.15
CA PHE A 32 -4.51 -5.03 -4.25
C PHE A 32 -3.02 -4.73 -4.06
N GLN A 33 -2.67 -3.65 -3.36
CA GLN A 33 -1.33 -3.10 -3.36
C GLN A 33 -0.71 -3.07 -1.96
N PHE A 34 0.60 -3.23 -1.88
CA PHE A 34 1.34 -3.06 -0.62
C PHE A 34 2.56 -2.16 -0.80
N LEU A 35 3.41 -2.50 -1.77
CA LEU A 35 4.66 -1.77 -2.05
C LEU A 35 4.49 -0.25 -2.22
N PRO A 36 3.44 0.27 -2.87
CA PRO A 36 3.23 1.70 -2.99
C PRO A 36 3.09 2.43 -1.66
N PHE A 37 2.55 1.78 -0.62
CA PHE A 37 2.48 2.37 0.71
C PHE A 37 3.85 2.38 1.40
N ILE A 38 4.69 1.35 1.19
CA ILE A 38 6.08 1.34 1.69
C ILE A 38 6.87 2.46 1.03
N TRP A 39 6.93 2.48 -0.30
CA TRP A 39 7.70 3.50 -1.02
C TRP A 39 7.11 4.90 -0.84
N GLY A 40 5.78 5.02 -0.88
CA GLY A 40 5.09 6.29 -0.67
C GLY A 40 5.32 6.87 0.73
N SER A 41 5.26 6.05 1.78
CA SER A 41 5.57 6.53 3.15
C SER A 41 7.04 6.97 3.29
N SER A 42 7.96 6.38 2.53
CA SER A 42 9.36 6.83 2.51
C SER A 42 9.54 8.22 1.88
N GLN A 43 8.66 8.63 0.95
CA GLN A 43 8.69 9.97 0.35
C GLN A 43 8.38 11.07 1.37
N PHE A 44 7.72 10.73 2.48
CA PHE A 44 7.33 11.66 3.52
C PHE A 44 8.24 11.66 4.75
N VAL A 45 9.31 10.86 4.75
CA VAL A 45 10.29 10.91 5.85
C VAL A 45 10.90 12.31 5.89
N ASP A 46 10.88 12.92 7.06
CA ASP A 46 11.31 14.31 7.31
C ASP A 46 10.53 15.39 6.53
N HIS A 47 9.33 15.07 6.05
CA HIS A 47 8.47 16.04 5.40
C HIS A 47 8.06 17.17 6.37
N PRO A 48 8.17 18.45 5.99
CA PRO A 48 8.08 19.58 6.93
C PRO A 48 6.68 19.82 7.52
N THR A 49 5.62 19.40 6.83
CA THR A 49 4.23 19.74 7.20
C THR A 49 3.29 18.54 7.26
N LEU A 50 3.37 17.65 6.27
CA LEU A 50 2.53 16.45 6.21
C LEU A 50 2.99 15.38 7.19
N GLU A 51 2.15 15.15 8.20
CA GLU A 51 2.16 14.00 9.10
C GLU A 51 1.21 12.88 8.62
N PRO A 52 1.32 11.63 9.11
CA PRO A 52 0.46 10.51 8.71
C PRO A 52 -1.04 10.80 8.81
N ARG A 53 -1.51 11.51 9.84
CA ARG A 53 -2.95 11.84 9.98
C ARG A 53 -3.55 12.56 8.76
N HIS A 54 -2.74 13.32 8.01
CA HIS A 54 -3.23 14.16 6.91
C HIS A 54 -3.65 13.37 5.68
N PHE A 55 -3.23 12.10 5.51
CA PHE A 55 -3.71 11.33 4.35
C PHE A 55 -5.20 11.01 4.43
N LEU A 56 -5.85 11.22 5.58
CA LEU A 56 -7.30 11.11 5.73
C LEU A 56 -8.04 12.39 5.30
N GLU A 57 -7.34 13.51 5.13
CA GLU A 57 -7.93 14.78 4.73
C GLU A 57 -8.07 14.82 3.21
N GLU A 58 -9.31 14.74 2.71
CA GLU A 58 -9.60 14.70 1.27
C GLU A 58 -8.95 15.85 0.50
N ARG A 59 -8.94 17.06 1.08
CA ARG A 59 -8.28 18.23 0.49
C ARG A 59 -6.78 18.02 0.29
N VAL A 60 -6.08 17.43 1.27
CA VAL A 60 -4.64 17.14 1.18
C VAL A 60 -4.38 16.11 0.10
N VAL A 61 -5.20 15.05 0.06
CA VAL A 61 -5.10 14.00 -0.95
C VAL A 61 -5.29 14.59 -2.35
N ASP A 62 -6.33 15.39 -2.57
CA ASP A 62 -6.65 15.97 -3.87
C ASP A 62 -5.59 16.96 -4.37
N GLU A 63 -5.03 17.77 -3.48
CA GLU A 63 -4.00 18.76 -3.83
C GLU A 63 -2.64 18.10 -4.16
N GLN A 64 -2.31 16.97 -3.52
CA GLN A 64 -0.92 16.45 -3.52
C GLN A 64 -0.75 15.02 -4.03
N GLN A 65 -1.83 14.32 -4.41
CA GLN A 65 -1.74 12.94 -4.92
C GLN A 65 -0.80 12.79 -6.12
N HIS A 66 -0.68 13.81 -6.97
CA HIS A 66 0.17 13.74 -8.15
C HIS A 66 1.67 13.70 -7.82
N GLU A 67 2.07 14.14 -6.62
CA GLU A 67 3.46 14.17 -6.16
C GLU A 67 3.84 12.96 -5.31
N TYR A 68 2.87 12.40 -4.57
CA TYR A 68 3.12 11.37 -3.57
C TYR A 68 2.34 10.09 -3.85
N MET A 69 3.07 9.00 -4.05
CA MET A 69 2.53 7.67 -4.37
C MET A 69 1.58 7.16 -3.30
N PHE A 70 1.85 7.45 -2.02
CA PHE A 70 0.97 7.06 -0.92
C PHE A 70 -0.40 7.74 -1.06
N LEU A 71 -0.43 9.06 -1.30
CA LEU A 71 -1.68 9.81 -1.43
C LEU A 71 -2.44 9.43 -2.70
N GLU A 72 -1.72 9.08 -3.77
CA GLU A 72 -2.33 8.56 -4.99
C GLU A 72 -3.01 7.19 -4.77
N CYS A 73 -2.46 6.33 -3.91
CA CYS A 73 -3.15 5.13 -3.43
C CYS A 73 -4.39 5.46 -2.59
N ILE A 74 -4.31 6.43 -1.68
CA ILE A 74 -5.47 6.86 -0.89
C ILE A 74 -6.57 7.44 -1.79
N LYS A 75 -6.23 8.26 -2.78
CA LYS A 75 -7.19 8.79 -3.75
C LYS A 75 -7.93 7.66 -4.46
N PHE A 76 -7.21 6.64 -4.92
CA PHE A 76 -7.82 5.49 -5.57
C PHE A 76 -8.76 4.71 -4.63
N ILE A 77 -8.41 4.54 -3.36
CA ILE A 77 -9.29 3.91 -2.37
C ILE A 77 -10.58 4.71 -2.21
N ASN A 78 -10.48 6.03 -2.05
CA ASN A 78 -11.64 6.91 -1.87
C ASN A 78 -12.56 6.93 -3.11
N GLU A 79 -12.02 6.69 -4.31
CA GLU A 79 -12.83 6.54 -5.53
C GLU A 79 -13.55 5.18 -5.63
N MET A 80 -12.97 4.14 -5.04
CA MET A 80 -13.44 2.76 -5.18
C MET A 80 -14.36 2.30 -4.04
N LYS A 81 -14.20 2.88 -2.85
CA LYS A 81 -14.93 2.52 -1.64
C LYS A 81 -15.75 3.71 -1.15
N THR A 82 -16.96 3.44 -0.70
CA THR A 82 -17.87 4.46 -0.16
C THR A 82 -18.09 4.25 1.33
N GLY A 83 -18.42 5.33 2.04
CA GLY A 83 -18.65 5.32 3.49
C GLY A 83 -17.43 5.81 4.29
N PRO A 84 -17.49 5.73 5.62
CA PRO A 84 -16.41 6.18 6.49
C PRO A 84 -15.11 5.39 6.25
N PHE A 85 -13.99 6.10 6.12
CA PHE A 85 -12.69 5.47 5.83
C PHE A 85 -12.30 4.38 6.84
N ALA A 86 -12.64 4.59 8.12
CA ALA A 86 -12.40 3.63 9.19
C ALA A 86 -13.14 2.29 8.99
N GLU A 87 -14.28 2.27 8.30
CA GLU A 87 -15.08 1.05 8.10
C GLU A 87 -14.53 0.19 6.97
N HIS A 88 -14.02 0.80 5.90
CA HIS A 88 -13.60 0.07 4.70
C HIS A 88 -12.07 -0.05 4.54
N SER A 89 -11.30 0.72 5.32
CA SER A 89 -9.83 0.80 5.28
C SER A 89 -9.23 0.92 6.69
N ASN A 90 -9.73 0.12 7.64
CA ASN A 90 -9.40 0.22 9.07
C ASN A 90 -7.89 0.13 9.39
N GLN A 91 -7.11 -0.69 8.68
CA GLN A 91 -5.66 -0.76 8.89
C GLN A 91 -4.97 0.56 8.54
N LEU A 92 -5.31 1.14 7.38
CA LEU A 92 -4.82 2.47 7.00
C LEU A 92 -5.33 3.53 7.98
N TRP A 93 -6.58 3.47 8.43
CA TRP A 93 -7.10 4.36 9.46
C TRP A 93 -6.24 4.33 10.73
N ASN A 94 -5.89 3.14 11.24
CA ASN A 94 -5.03 3.02 12.41
C ASN A 94 -3.61 3.55 12.17
N ILE A 95 -3.07 3.36 10.95
CA ILE A 95 -1.76 3.89 10.56
C ILE A 95 -1.73 5.42 10.60
N SER A 96 -2.86 6.09 10.37
CA SER A 96 -2.95 7.56 10.43
C SER A 96 -2.60 8.12 11.82
N ALA A 97 -2.78 7.32 12.88
CA ALA A 97 -2.48 7.69 14.26
C ALA A 97 -0.98 7.48 14.62
N VAL A 98 -0.17 6.93 13.72
CA VAL A 98 1.27 6.76 13.94
C VAL A 98 1.94 8.14 13.90
N PRO A 99 2.83 8.48 14.87
CA PRO A 99 3.29 9.85 15.05
C PRO A 99 4.29 10.35 14.00
N SER A 100 4.86 9.48 13.15
CA SER A 100 5.79 9.90 12.11
C SER A 100 5.85 8.94 10.93
N TRP A 101 6.13 9.47 9.74
CA TRP A 101 6.30 8.68 8.53
C TRP A 101 7.44 7.68 8.58
N SER A 102 8.53 7.99 9.30
CA SER A 102 9.61 7.02 9.55
C SER A 102 9.11 5.78 10.31
N LYS A 103 8.25 5.96 11.33
CA LYS A 103 7.63 4.83 12.03
C LYS A 103 6.60 4.11 11.16
N VAL A 104 5.81 4.83 10.36
CA VAL A 104 4.89 4.23 9.38
C VAL A 104 5.67 3.32 8.42
N ASN A 105 6.73 3.83 7.80
CA ASN A 105 7.53 3.10 6.84
C ASN A 105 8.16 1.84 7.45
N GLN A 106 8.75 1.95 8.63
CA GLN A 106 9.31 0.81 9.36
C GLN A 106 8.23 -0.24 9.69
N GLY A 107 7.05 0.20 10.13
CA GLY A 107 5.91 -0.67 10.40
C GLY A 107 5.44 -1.41 9.15
N LEU A 108 5.28 -0.69 8.04
CA LEU A 108 4.87 -1.27 6.75
C LEU A 108 5.88 -2.27 6.21
N ILE A 109 7.19 -2.05 6.38
CA ILE A 109 8.21 -3.03 6.00
C ILE A 109 8.08 -4.32 6.82
N ARG A 110 7.85 -4.21 8.13
CA ARG A 110 7.63 -5.39 9.01
C ARG A 110 6.34 -6.12 8.63
N MET A 111 5.27 -5.38 8.40
CA MET A 111 3.99 -5.93 7.98
C MET A 111 4.08 -6.59 6.61
N TYR A 112 4.84 -6.05 5.66
CA TYR A 112 5.05 -6.67 4.35
C TYR A 112 5.76 -8.02 4.46
N LYS A 113 6.75 -8.13 5.34
CA LYS A 113 7.40 -9.42 5.60
C LYS A 113 6.39 -10.44 6.14
N ALA A 114 5.67 -10.09 7.21
CA ALA A 114 4.74 -11.01 7.88
C ALA A 114 3.51 -11.38 7.03
N GLU A 115 2.90 -10.40 6.36
CA GLU A 115 1.60 -10.56 5.70
C GLU A 115 1.69 -10.79 4.19
N CYS A 116 2.87 -10.62 3.57
CA CYS A 116 3.09 -10.93 2.16
C CYS A 116 4.16 -12.01 1.97
N LEU A 117 5.39 -11.77 2.41
CA LEU A 117 6.52 -12.66 2.11
C LEU A 117 6.50 -13.97 2.91
N GLU A 118 6.05 -13.93 4.16
CA GLU A 118 5.97 -15.07 5.07
C GLU A 118 4.57 -15.72 5.08
N LYS A 119 3.64 -15.19 4.28
CA LYS A 119 2.26 -15.66 4.20
C LYS A 119 2.09 -16.63 3.04
N PHE A 120 2.09 -17.93 3.32
CA PHE A 120 2.04 -18.97 2.27
C PHE A 120 0.93 -18.76 1.23
N PRO A 121 -0.36 -18.50 1.60
CA PRO A 121 -1.41 -18.26 0.61
C PRO A 121 -1.13 -17.12 -0.38
N VAL A 122 -0.32 -16.13 0.03
CA VAL A 122 0.06 -14.96 -0.77
C VAL A 122 1.28 -15.28 -1.64
N ILE A 123 2.33 -15.85 -1.06
CA ILE A 123 3.63 -16.01 -1.72
C ILE A 123 3.79 -17.32 -2.51
N GLN A 124 2.89 -18.30 -2.35
CA GLN A 124 2.99 -19.62 -2.98
C GLN A 124 3.13 -19.61 -4.51
N HIS A 125 2.73 -18.52 -5.18
CA HIS A 125 2.85 -18.36 -6.62
C HIS A 125 4.17 -17.69 -7.07
N PHE A 126 5.07 -17.37 -6.14
CA PHE A 126 6.38 -16.82 -6.45
C PHE A 126 7.23 -17.86 -7.20
N LYS A 127 7.77 -17.49 -8.36
CA LYS A 127 8.57 -18.38 -9.20
C LYS A 127 10.05 -18.20 -8.92
N PHE A 128 10.76 -19.32 -8.78
CA PHE A 128 12.21 -19.34 -8.65
C PHE A 128 12.85 -19.73 -9.98
N GLY A 129 13.95 -19.05 -10.32
CA GLY A 129 14.71 -19.25 -11.56
C GLY A 129 16.19 -19.02 -11.33
N SER A 130 16.95 -18.75 -12.39
CA SER A 130 18.40 -18.51 -12.27
C SER A 130 18.74 -17.15 -11.64
N LEU A 131 17.93 -16.12 -11.89
CA LEU A 131 18.12 -14.78 -11.31
C LEU A 131 17.66 -14.69 -9.85
N LEU A 132 16.55 -15.35 -9.52
CA LEU A 132 15.98 -15.42 -8.18
C LEU A 132 15.91 -16.90 -7.78
N SER A 133 17.03 -17.38 -7.25
CA SER A 133 17.20 -18.80 -6.93
C SER A 133 16.56 -19.16 -5.59
N ILE A 134 16.05 -20.39 -5.50
CA ILE A 134 15.62 -21.00 -4.23
C ILE A 134 16.81 -21.51 -3.41
N GLN A 135 18.00 -21.58 -4.01
CA GLN A 135 19.21 -21.99 -3.31
C GLN A 135 19.52 -21.00 -2.18
N PRO A 136 20.09 -21.48 -1.06
CA PRO A 136 20.46 -20.63 0.06
C PRO A 136 21.28 -19.42 -0.39
N GLY A 137 20.95 -18.25 0.18
CA GLY A 137 21.69 -17.02 -0.08
C GLY A 137 23.16 -17.21 0.29
N LYS A 138 24.05 -16.58 -0.49
CA LYS A 138 25.46 -16.49 -0.12
C LYS A 138 25.56 -15.67 1.18
N PRO A 139 26.41 -16.08 2.13
CA PRO A 139 26.67 -15.27 3.32
C PRO A 139 27.22 -13.88 2.97
#